data_AF-A0AAV6IVX2-F1
#
_entry.id   AF-A0AAV6IVX2-F1
#
_cell.length_a   1.000
_cell.length_b   1.000
_cell.length_c   1.000
_cell.angle_alpha   90.00
_cell.angle_beta   90.00
_cell.angle_gamma   90.00
#
_symmetry.space_group_name_H-M   'P 1'
#
loop_
_entity.id
_entity.type
_entity.pdbx_description
1 polymer ?
#
loop_
_entity_poly.entity_id
_entity_poly.type
_entity_poly.pdbx_seq_one_letter_code
_entity_poly.pdbx_strand_id
1 'polypeptide(L)'
;MAGETDGIKFEQRHGKTRVRVGRVWKRSDGSHSFVEWSVSVSLLSDCLPAYFNGDNSHIVATDTMKNTVYVKAKECSEQISMEDFAIGLGKHFTTFYQQVTASIIKIVEKPWERMIIDGQPHKHGFKLGSEKHTTEVIVKKSGALRVTSGIEGLALLKTTKSGFEGFIRDKYTILPETRERMLATEVTASWMYSLESLSSVPSKPFYFSERFLDVKKVLVDTFFGPPKEGVYSPSVQRTLYEMAEAVLGRFPDVSSIQLKMPNIHFLPVNLSNKENVIVQFKDDVYLPTDEPHGTIEASLSRVRSKISNGDASQHSKEESKKCTPIPNGNLKKKRSYAQLHLDLGQSDFLLHTCSVCGFMYACGDEGDEKVHKEFHKDYMHGIQFKGWNNERVVNLPSTTAGRVILVLDGDPPAHKKKVQKVVEMMEMDLGSECLIHKLYKVYLYILHQRIAGCLVAEPIKVAYRVLSNSEAPKSIKGTNANDNGSNSSTLQFGGINFQREAVKRAPSAINSVALEEKHTGAVFLTNEAVPAICGIRAIWVAPSVRRKQIASHLLDAVRMSFCEGFVLKSSQLAFSDPTSSGMALACSYFDTSSFLAYKSD
;
A
#
# COMPACT_ATOMS: atom_id res chain seq x y z
N MET A 1 -28.16 0.15 1.97
CA MET A 1 -29.58 0.14 1.55
C MET A 1 -29.70 1.16 0.43
N ALA A 2 -30.39 0.79 -0.65
CA ALA A 2 -30.65 1.71 -1.75
C ALA A 2 -31.78 2.66 -1.33
N GLY A 3 -31.50 3.95 -1.29
CA GLY A 3 -32.57 4.95 -1.38
C GLY A 3 -32.83 5.17 -2.87
N GLU A 4 -34.02 4.84 -3.34
CA GLU A 4 -34.50 5.34 -4.63
C GLU A 4 -34.90 6.80 -4.43
N THR A 5 -34.04 7.71 -4.84
CA THR A 5 -34.40 9.11 -5.05
C THR A 5 -34.20 9.42 -6.53
N ASP A 6 -35.26 9.90 -7.18
CA ASP A 6 -35.28 10.37 -8.58
C ASP A 6 -34.79 9.34 -9.64
N GLY A 7 -35.09 8.06 -9.44
CA GLY A 7 -34.70 7.00 -10.38
C GLY A 7 -33.21 6.66 -10.37
N ILE A 8 -32.45 7.14 -9.37
CA ILE A 8 -31.03 6.84 -9.18
C ILE A 8 -30.87 5.84 -8.05
N LYS A 9 -30.23 4.70 -8.35
CA LYS A 9 -29.85 3.71 -7.34
C LYS A 9 -28.59 4.17 -6.61
N PHE A 10 -28.71 4.61 -5.36
CA PHE A 10 -27.59 5.04 -4.53
C PHE A 10 -27.09 3.90 -3.61
N GLU A 11 -25.81 3.55 -3.69
CA GLU A 11 -25.15 2.59 -2.80
C GLU A 11 -23.96 3.25 -2.11
N GLN A 12 -23.84 3.06 -0.78
CA GLN A 12 -22.80 3.70 0.02
C GLN A 12 -22.18 2.75 1.04
N ARG A 13 -20.91 3.02 1.35
CA ARG A 13 -20.16 2.48 2.49
C ARG A 13 -19.08 3.49 2.87
N HIS A 14 -18.73 3.57 4.15
CA HIS A 14 -17.64 4.40 4.64
C HIS A 14 -16.75 3.59 5.58
N GLY A 15 -15.49 3.98 5.75
CA GLY A 15 -14.62 3.28 6.69
C GLY A 15 -13.17 3.71 6.70
N LYS A 16 -12.31 2.88 7.28
CA LYS A 16 -10.87 3.13 7.44
C LYS A 16 -10.08 1.96 6.88
N THR A 17 -9.08 2.24 6.06
CA THR A 17 -8.21 1.24 5.43
C THR A 17 -6.79 1.30 5.98
N ARG A 18 -6.00 0.23 5.76
CA ARG A 18 -4.56 0.17 6.09
C ARG A 18 -4.22 0.43 7.57
N VAL A 19 -5.11 0.07 8.49
CA VAL A 19 -4.84 0.13 9.93
C VAL A 19 -3.84 -0.97 10.29
N ARG A 20 -2.57 -0.61 10.51
CA ARG A 20 -1.52 -1.57 10.87
C ARG A 20 -1.58 -1.91 12.36
N VAL A 21 -1.60 -3.20 12.67
CA VAL A 21 -1.67 -3.74 14.04
C VAL A 21 -0.62 -4.83 14.20
N GLY A 22 0.32 -4.66 15.14
CA GLY A 22 1.19 -5.74 15.60
C GLY A 22 0.71 -6.27 16.94
N ARG A 23 0.50 -7.58 17.08
CA ARG A 23 0.04 -8.20 18.33
C ARG A 23 0.98 -9.31 18.77
N VAL A 24 1.48 -9.19 20.00
CA VAL A 24 2.31 -10.20 20.67
C VAL A 24 1.51 -10.86 21.80
N TRP A 25 1.44 -12.19 21.79
CA TRP A 25 0.96 -12.99 22.92
C TRP A 25 2.14 -13.70 23.56
N LYS A 26 2.36 -13.49 24.86
CA LYS A 26 3.41 -14.14 25.64
C LYS A 26 2.80 -15.31 26.41
N ARG A 27 3.32 -16.51 26.19
CA ARG A 27 2.91 -17.72 26.91
C ARG A 27 3.73 -17.88 28.20
N SER A 28 3.21 -18.69 29.13
CA SER A 28 3.85 -18.96 30.43
C SER A 28 5.20 -19.67 30.29
N ASP A 29 5.43 -20.42 29.21
CA ASP A 29 6.70 -21.10 28.88
C ASP A 29 7.81 -20.16 28.34
N GLY A 30 7.50 -18.86 28.26
CA GLY A 30 8.37 -17.82 27.70
C GLY A 30 8.37 -17.76 26.16
N SER A 31 7.56 -18.59 25.48
CA SER A 31 7.37 -18.47 24.03
C SER A 31 6.45 -17.29 23.70
N HIS A 32 6.80 -16.56 22.65
CA HIS A 32 6.00 -15.45 22.14
C HIS A 32 5.39 -15.85 20.81
N SER A 33 4.12 -15.54 20.60
CA SER A 33 3.46 -15.57 19.29
C SER A 33 3.26 -14.14 18.80
N PHE A 34 3.47 -13.90 17.51
CA PHE A 34 3.41 -12.58 16.92
C PHE A 34 2.65 -12.63 15.59
N VAL A 35 1.80 -11.62 15.38
CA VAL A 35 1.15 -11.35 14.11
C VAL A 35 1.25 -9.87 13.80
N GLU A 36 1.27 -9.55 12.51
CA GLU A 36 1.14 -8.17 12.02
C GLU A 36 0.08 -8.14 10.93
N TRP A 37 -0.95 -7.32 11.13
CA TRP A 37 -2.13 -7.24 10.28
C TRP A 37 -2.29 -5.84 9.70
N SER A 38 -2.69 -5.77 8.44
CA SER A 38 -3.25 -4.57 7.80
C SER A 38 -4.76 -4.72 7.72
N VAL A 39 -5.49 -4.00 8.58
CA VAL A 39 -6.93 -4.11 8.74
C VAL A 39 -7.64 -2.99 7.98
N SER A 40 -8.68 -3.34 7.23
CA SER A 40 -9.62 -2.40 6.62
C SER A 40 -11.03 -2.67 7.11
N VAL A 41 -11.70 -1.63 7.58
CA VAL A 41 -13.08 -1.65 8.05
C VAL A 41 -13.92 -0.86 7.06
N SER A 42 -15.06 -1.41 6.63
CA SER A 42 -16.07 -0.69 5.85
C SER A 42 -17.45 -0.99 6.41
N LEU A 43 -18.22 0.04 6.71
CA LEU A 43 -19.56 -0.06 7.28
C LEU A 43 -20.62 0.36 6.26
N LEU A 44 -21.69 -0.43 6.19
CA LEU A 44 -22.94 -0.06 5.53
C LEU A 44 -23.90 0.40 6.62
N SER A 45 -24.24 1.68 6.63
CA SER A 45 -25.06 2.29 7.68
C SER A 45 -26.27 3.05 7.13
N ASP A 46 -27.26 3.27 7.98
CA ASP A 46 -28.35 4.21 7.70
C ASP A 46 -27.90 5.65 8.00
N CYS A 47 -27.14 6.21 7.05
CA CYS A 47 -26.54 7.54 7.15
C CYS A 47 -26.75 8.37 5.87
N LEU A 48 -27.85 8.15 5.14
CA LEU A 48 -28.22 8.97 3.98
C LEU A 48 -28.28 10.48 4.28
N PRO A 49 -28.74 10.94 5.47
CA PRO A 49 -28.70 12.35 5.82
C PRO A 49 -27.31 12.99 5.77
N ALA A 50 -26.23 12.23 5.97
CA ALA A 50 -24.87 12.73 5.83
C ALA A 50 -24.53 13.13 4.39
N TYR A 51 -25.07 12.40 3.41
CA TYR A 51 -24.80 12.64 1.98
C TYR A 51 -25.71 13.73 1.40
N PHE A 52 -26.98 13.77 1.80
CA PHE A 52 -27.95 14.70 1.22
C PHE A 52 -28.02 16.04 1.97
N ASN A 53 -27.83 16.01 3.29
CA ASN A 53 -28.07 17.17 4.15
C ASN A 53 -26.84 17.57 5.00
N GLY A 54 -25.73 16.83 4.91
CA GLY A 54 -24.55 17.05 5.74
C GLY A 54 -24.74 16.68 7.23
N ASP A 55 -25.78 15.91 7.56
CA ASP A 55 -26.04 15.46 8.93
C ASP A 55 -25.20 14.22 9.28
N ASN A 56 -24.15 14.44 10.08
CA ASN A 56 -23.21 13.40 10.48
C ASN A 56 -23.62 12.63 11.75
N SER A 57 -24.83 12.85 12.31
CA SER A 57 -25.29 12.24 13.56
C SER A 57 -25.23 10.70 13.58
N HIS A 58 -25.36 10.06 12.42
CA HIS A 58 -25.34 8.60 12.24
C HIS A 58 -24.01 8.07 11.69
N ILE A 59 -23.00 8.92 11.53
CA ILE A 59 -21.68 8.53 11.03
C ILE A 59 -20.82 8.05 12.19
N VAL A 60 -20.33 6.81 12.08
CA VAL A 60 -19.25 6.33 12.94
C VAL A 60 -17.95 6.89 12.37
N ALA A 61 -17.29 7.77 13.11
CA ALA A 61 -16.05 8.40 12.65
C ALA A 61 -15.00 7.33 12.29
N THR A 62 -14.29 7.54 11.17
CA THR A 62 -13.29 6.58 10.70
C THR A 62 -12.10 6.44 11.68
N ASP A 63 -11.81 7.49 12.45
CA ASP A 63 -10.86 7.45 13.57
C ASP A 63 -11.33 6.53 14.70
N THR A 64 -12.63 6.57 15.04
CA THR A 64 -13.23 5.62 15.99
C THR A 64 -13.07 4.19 15.51
N MET A 65 -13.27 3.92 14.21
CA MET A 65 -13.05 2.57 13.67
C MET A 65 -11.61 2.09 13.84
N LYS A 66 -10.62 2.96 13.58
CA LYS A 66 -9.19 2.69 13.84
C LYS A 66 -8.94 2.37 15.31
N ASN A 67 -9.48 3.18 16.22
CA ASN A 67 -9.31 2.97 17.66
C ASN A 67 -9.98 1.65 18.11
N THR A 68 -11.15 1.32 17.57
CA THR A 68 -11.84 0.05 17.84
C THR A 68 -11.00 -1.14 17.40
N VAL A 69 -10.30 -1.08 16.27
CA VAL A 69 -9.37 -2.14 15.84
C VAL A 69 -8.29 -2.38 16.90
N TYR A 70 -7.66 -1.32 17.42
CA TYR A 70 -6.63 -1.45 18.46
C TYR A 70 -7.17 -2.00 19.77
N VAL A 71 -8.33 -1.50 20.22
CA VAL A 71 -8.98 -1.97 21.45
C VAL A 71 -9.37 -3.45 21.32
N LYS A 72 -10.02 -3.83 20.22
CA LYS A 72 -10.40 -5.23 19.98
C LYS A 72 -9.20 -6.16 19.92
N ALA A 73 -8.10 -5.74 19.30
CA ALA A 73 -6.87 -6.53 19.27
C ALA A 73 -6.24 -6.70 20.67
N LYS A 74 -6.38 -5.69 21.54
CA LYS A 74 -5.93 -5.75 22.94
C LYS A 74 -6.83 -6.64 23.81
N GLU A 75 -8.14 -6.63 23.57
CA GLU A 75 -9.13 -7.47 24.27
C GLU A 75 -8.93 -8.97 23.98
N CYS A 76 -8.34 -9.33 22.83
CA CYS A 76 -7.92 -10.71 22.55
C CYS A 76 -6.78 -11.13 23.49
N SER A 77 -7.14 -11.71 24.63
CA SER A 77 -6.21 -12.25 25.64
C SER A 77 -5.45 -13.48 25.12
N GLU A 78 -6.14 -14.33 24.37
CA GLU A 78 -5.58 -15.52 23.73
C GLU A 78 -5.24 -15.26 22.26
N GLN A 79 -4.33 -16.08 21.72
CA GLN A 79 -3.99 -16.04 20.31
C GLN A 79 -5.20 -16.49 19.49
N ILE A 80 -5.45 -15.79 18.39
CA ILE A 80 -6.65 -15.93 17.56
C ILE A 80 -6.27 -15.88 16.07
N SER A 81 -7.07 -16.51 15.22
CA SER A 81 -6.91 -16.37 13.77
C SER A 81 -7.35 -14.98 13.29
N MET A 82 -6.87 -14.54 12.14
CA MET A 82 -7.28 -13.26 11.56
C MET A 82 -8.76 -13.27 11.16
N GLU A 83 -9.31 -14.42 10.74
CA GLU A 83 -10.73 -14.61 10.44
C GLU A 83 -11.59 -14.44 11.69
N ASP A 84 -11.23 -15.12 12.77
CA ASP A 84 -11.97 -15.02 14.04
C ASP A 84 -11.91 -13.58 14.60
N PHE A 85 -10.76 -12.92 14.48
CA PHE A 85 -10.63 -11.51 14.82
C PHE A 85 -11.53 -10.62 13.94
N ALA A 86 -11.55 -10.86 12.62
CA ALA A 86 -12.40 -10.13 11.69
C ALA A 86 -13.90 -10.35 11.96
N ILE A 87 -14.31 -11.57 12.30
CA ILE A 87 -15.68 -11.91 12.73
C ILE A 87 -16.03 -11.15 14.01
N GLY A 88 -15.16 -11.19 15.03
CA GLY A 88 -15.38 -10.49 16.30
C GLY A 88 -15.49 -8.97 16.14
N LEU A 89 -14.61 -8.39 15.33
CA LEU A 89 -14.63 -6.96 15.00
C LEU A 89 -15.89 -6.58 14.21
N GLY A 90 -16.26 -7.37 13.20
CA GLY A 90 -17.46 -7.13 12.40
C GLY A 90 -18.75 -7.24 13.22
N LYS A 91 -18.81 -8.21 14.14
CA LYS A 91 -19.91 -8.39 15.10
C LYS A 91 -20.03 -7.20 16.04
N HIS A 92 -18.91 -6.66 16.53
CA HIS A 92 -18.94 -5.47 17.38
C HIS A 92 -19.64 -4.29 16.69
N PHE A 93 -19.25 -3.95 15.46
CA PHE A 93 -19.86 -2.81 14.75
C PHE A 93 -21.35 -3.00 14.48
N THR A 94 -21.77 -4.21 14.08
CA THR A 94 -23.18 -4.51 13.77
C THR A 94 -24.08 -4.63 14.99
N THR A 95 -23.51 -4.93 16.17
CA THR A 95 -24.26 -5.07 17.42
C THR A 95 -24.30 -3.76 18.21
N PHE A 96 -23.19 -3.03 18.25
CA PHE A 96 -23.06 -1.82 19.08
C PHE A 96 -23.75 -0.61 18.45
N TYR A 97 -23.58 -0.39 17.14
CA TYR A 97 -24.15 0.76 16.45
C TYR A 97 -25.47 0.39 15.79
N GLN A 98 -26.57 1.01 16.23
CA GLN A 98 -27.90 0.70 15.72
C GLN A 98 -28.04 0.99 14.22
N GLN A 99 -27.35 2.01 13.73
CA GLN A 99 -27.39 2.46 12.34
C GLN A 99 -26.61 1.54 11.40
N VAL A 100 -25.69 0.70 11.90
CA VAL A 100 -24.85 -0.17 11.08
C VAL A 100 -25.63 -1.43 10.69
N THR A 101 -25.88 -1.59 9.40
CA THR A 101 -26.61 -2.74 8.82
C THR A 101 -25.68 -3.89 8.42
N ALA A 102 -24.45 -3.59 8.03
CA ALA A 102 -23.41 -4.58 7.77
C ALA A 102 -22.01 -4.00 7.97
N SER A 103 -21.07 -4.86 8.32
CA SER A 103 -19.64 -4.56 8.38
C SER A 103 -18.89 -5.49 7.43
N ILE A 104 -17.89 -4.94 6.75
CA ILE A 104 -16.96 -5.65 5.87
C ILE A 104 -15.58 -5.40 6.44
N ILE A 105 -14.94 -6.47 6.92
CA ILE A 105 -13.61 -6.44 7.51
C ILE A 105 -12.68 -7.18 6.56
N LYS A 106 -11.63 -6.50 6.08
CA LYS A 106 -10.55 -7.11 5.30
C LYS A 106 -9.27 -7.09 6.10
N ILE A 107 -8.57 -8.20 6.14
CA ILE A 107 -7.26 -8.28 6.80
C ILE A 107 -6.27 -8.93 5.86
N VAL A 108 -5.10 -8.33 5.75
CA VAL A 108 -3.92 -8.92 5.10
C VAL A 108 -2.86 -9.11 6.17
N GLU A 109 -2.44 -10.35 6.37
CA GLU A 109 -1.37 -10.69 7.30
C GLU A 109 0.00 -10.50 6.65
N LYS A 110 0.90 -9.86 7.38
CA LYS A 110 2.31 -9.84 7.03
C LYS A 110 2.93 -11.16 7.52
N PRO A 111 3.56 -11.94 6.63
CA PRO A 111 3.89 -13.33 6.92
C PRO A 111 5.15 -13.46 7.78
N TRP A 112 5.02 -13.26 9.09
CA TRP A 112 6.09 -13.50 10.03
C TRP A 112 6.19 -15.00 10.37
N GLU A 113 7.26 -15.64 9.92
CA GLU A 113 7.53 -17.05 10.15
C GLU A 113 8.48 -17.21 11.34
N ARG A 114 8.20 -18.19 12.21
CA ARG A 114 9.09 -18.49 13.35
C ARG A 114 10.44 -19.01 12.85
N MET A 115 11.51 -18.42 13.37
CA MET A 115 12.88 -18.88 13.08
C MET A 115 13.14 -20.24 13.71
N ILE A 116 13.90 -21.08 13.01
CA ILE A 116 14.44 -22.35 13.52
C ILE A 116 15.95 -22.20 13.61
N ILE A 117 16.52 -22.38 14.80
CA ILE A 117 17.97 -22.34 15.06
C ILE A 117 18.33 -23.68 15.71
N ASP A 118 19.36 -24.36 15.19
CA ASP A 118 19.79 -25.69 15.65
C ASP A 118 18.65 -26.73 15.67
N GLY A 119 17.76 -26.68 14.68
CA GLY A 119 16.59 -27.56 14.57
C GLY A 119 15.47 -27.26 15.57
N GLN A 120 15.60 -26.21 16.39
CA GLN A 120 14.63 -25.83 17.41
C GLN A 120 13.90 -24.52 17.06
N PRO A 121 12.57 -24.44 17.25
CA PRO A 121 11.85 -23.19 17.05
C PRO A 121 12.28 -22.12 18.07
N HIS A 122 12.69 -20.96 17.59
CA HIS A 122 13.10 -19.85 18.44
C HIS A 122 11.91 -19.30 19.24
N LYS A 123 12.11 -19.01 20.54
CA LYS A 123 11.01 -18.59 21.43
C LYS A 123 10.32 -17.29 20.99
N HIS A 124 11.07 -16.37 20.39
CA HIS A 124 10.60 -15.01 20.07
C HIS A 124 11.24 -14.41 18.80
N GLY A 125 11.75 -15.26 17.91
CA GLY A 125 12.48 -14.85 16.71
C GLY A 125 11.68 -15.17 15.47
N PHE A 126 11.58 -14.22 14.54
CA PHE A 126 10.78 -14.35 13.33
C PHE A 126 11.55 -13.81 12.12
N LYS A 127 11.32 -14.41 10.94
CA LYS A 127 11.73 -13.87 9.64
C LYS A 127 10.51 -13.60 8.78
N LEU A 128 10.68 -12.78 7.75
CA LEU A 128 9.62 -12.51 6.80
C LEU A 128 9.55 -13.64 5.76
N GLY A 129 8.37 -14.21 5.57
CA GLY A 129 8.00 -15.08 4.47
C GLY A 129 7.52 -14.29 3.25
N SER A 130 7.10 -15.00 2.21
CA SER A 130 6.64 -14.40 0.94
C SER A 130 5.12 -14.36 0.81
N GLU A 131 4.44 -15.41 1.28
CA GLU A 131 3.03 -15.67 1.03
C GLU A 131 2.14 -14.97 2.05
N LYS A 132 1.17 -14.19 1.61
CA LYS A 132 0.26 -13.47 2.51
C LYS A 132 -1.02 -14.25 2.70
N HIS A 133 -1.42 -14.43 3.97
CA HIS A 133 -2.76 -14.88 4.31
C HIS A 133 -3.72 -13.67 4.29
N THR A 134 -4.84 -13.78 3.59
CA THR A 134 -5.86 -12.73 3.46
C THR A 134 -7.23 -13.22 3.91
N THR A 135 -8.06 -12.31 4.41
CA THR A 135 -9.47 -12.60 4.69
C THR A 135 -10.37 -11.41 4.40
N GLU A 136 -11.58 -11.69 3.91
CA GLU A 136 -12.71 -10.76 3.87
C GLU A 136 -13.89 -11.40 4.64
N VAL A 137 -14.32 -10.72 5.71
CA VAL A 137 -15.47 -11.11 6.51
C VAL A 137 -16.57 -10.07 6.36
N ILE A 138 -17.77 -10.51 6.00
CA ILE A 138 -18.98 -9.70 5.99
C ILE A 138 -19.91 -10.19 7.09
N VAL A 139 -20.20 -9.32 8.06
CA VAL A 139 -21.20 -9.56 9.10
C VAL A 139 -22.38 -8.64 8.84
N LYS A 140 -23.59 -9.19 8.68
CA LYS A 140 -24.82 -8.40 8.61
C LYS A 140 -25.48 -8.35 9.99
N LYS A 141 -26.19 -7.26 10.26
CA LYS A 141 -27.00 -7.09 11.48
C LYS A 141 -28.07 -8.19 11.64
N SER A 142 -28.52 -8.78 10.53
CA SER A 142 -29.41 -9.94 10.52
C SER A 142 -28.77 -11.24 11.05
N GLY A 143 -27.48 -11.23 11.39
CA GLY A 143 -26.71 -12.41 11.80
C GLY A 143 -26.11 -13.20 10.64
N ALA A 144 -26.43 -12.84 9.39
CA ALA A 144 -25.85 -13.48 8.22
C ALA A 144 -24.34 -13.19 8.14
N LEU A 145 -23.57 -14.24 7.88
CA LEU A 145 -22.11 -14.22 7.89
C LEU A 145 -21.58 -14.70 6.54
N ARG A 146 -20.55 -14.02 6.01
CA ARG A 146 -19.75 -14.51 4.90
C ARG A 146 -18.28 -14.39 5.26
N VAL A 147 -17.55 -15.50 5.22
CA VAL A 147 -16.11 -15.55 5.48
C VAL A 147 -15.42 -16.03 4.23
N THR A 148 -14.42 -15.28 3.78
CA THR A 148 -13.54 -15.63 2.66
C THR A 148 -12.12 -15.58 3.16
N SER A 149 -11.34 -16.65 2.97
CA SER A 149 -9.89 -16.64 3.20
C SER A 149 -9.16 -16.69 1.86
N GLY A 150 -7.89 -16.32 1.83
CA GLY A 150 -7.12 -16.35 0.60
C GLY A 150 -5.61 -16.37 0.83
N ILE A 151 -4.90 -16.69 -0.24
CA ILE A 151 -3.44 -16.65 -0.31
C ILE A 151 -3.02 -15.75 -1.48
N GLU A 152 -2.03 -14.90 -1.25
CA GLU A 152 -1.39 -14.08 -2.27
C GLU A 152 0.13 -14.31 -2.22
N GLY A 153 0.83 -14.22 -3.35
CA GLY A 153 2.29 -14.35 -3.39
C GLY A 153 2.81 -15.79 -3.32
N LEU A 154 1.98 -16.81 -3.61
CA LEU A 154 2.43 -18.20 -3.68
C LEU A 154 3.14 -18.46 -5.02
N ALA A 155 4.45 -18.19 -5.07
CA ALA A 155 5.29 -18.41 -6.24
C ALA A 155 5.62 -19.91 -6.41
N LEU A 156 5.25 -20.49 -7.56
CA LEU A 156 5.49 -21.89 -7.92
C LEU A 156 6.16 -21.96 -9.29
N LEU A 157 7.13 -22.87 -9.43
CA LEU A 157 7.82 -23.14 -10.69
C LEU A 157 8.10 -24.64 -10.83
N LYS A 158 7.78 -25.20 -11.99
CA LYS A 158 8.29 -26.50 -12.44
C LYS A 158 8.96 -26.38 -13.80
N THR A 159 10.09 -27.07 -13.95
CA THR A 159 10.98 -26.94 -15.11
C THR A 159 10.57 -27.77 -16.31
N THR A 160 9.67 -28.73 -16.12
CA THR A 160 9.13 -29.64 -17.15
C THR A 160 7.68 -30.01 -16.79
N LYS A 161 7.11 -31.01 -17.47
CA LYS A 161 5.74 -31.50 -17.29
C LYS A 161 4.69 -30.40 -17.51
N SER A 162 4.95 -29.53 -18.48
CA SER A 162 4.02 -28.53 -18.96
C SER A 162 4.16 -28.42 -20.48
N GLY A 163 3.03 -28.30 -21.17
CA GLY A 163 2.97 -28.03 -22.60
C GLY A 163 1.89 -27.01 -22.92
N PHE A 164 1.79 -26.69 -24.21
CA PHE A 164 0.73 -25.87 -24.79
C PHE A 164 0.67 -26.12 -26.30
N GLU A 165 -0.34 -26.88 -26.72
CA GLU A 165 -0.60 -27.26 -28.11
C GLU A 165 -2.11 -27.27 -28.37
N GLY A 166 -2.53 -27.28 -29.64
CA GLY A 166 -3.93 -27.32 -30.06
C GLY A 166 -4.68 -25.99 -29.89
N PHE A 167 -3.97 -24.87 -29.74
CA PHE A 167 -4.58 -23.54 -29.63
C PHE A 167 -4.99 -22.98 -31.01
N ILE A 168 -5.98 -22.09 -31.02
CA ILE A 168 -6.47 -21.44 -32.23
C ILE A 168 -5.33 -20.66 -32.90
N ARG A 169 -5.19 -20.82 -34.22
CA ARG A 169 -4.22 -20.11 -35.04
C ARG A 169 -4.93 -19.15 -35.98
N ASP A 170 -4.48 -17.90 -35.96
CA ASP A 170 -4.91 -16.86 -36.88
C ASP A 170 -3.70 -16.15 -37.50
N LYS A 171 -3.96 -15.07 -38.26
CA LYS A 171 -2.91 -14.28 -38.93
C LYS A 171 -1.92 -13.58 -37.97
N TYR A 172 -2.20 -13.54 -36.67
CA TYR A 172 -1.33 -12.93 -35.65
C TYR A 172 -0.60 -13.98 -34.80
N THR A 173 -0.86 -15.26 -35.02
CA THR A 173 -0.33 -16.34 -34.19
C THR A 173 1.08 -16.76 -34.62
N ILE A 174 2.09 -16.24 -33.92
CA ILE A 174 3.50 -16.62 -34.12
C ILE A 174 3.99 -17.68 -33.13
N LEU A 175 3.23 -17.95 -32.07
CA LEU A 175 3.61 -18.88 -31.01
C LEU A 175 3.73 -20.31 -31.57
N PRO A 176 4.88 -20.99 -31.40
CA PRO A 176 4.99 -22.42 -31.70
C PRO A 176 4.26 -23.24 -30.63
N GLU A 177 3.74 -24.39 -31.04
CA GLU A 177 3.26 -25.39 -30.10
C GLU A 177 4.45 -26.04 -29.39
N THR A 178 4.26 -26.43 -28.13
CA THR A 178 5.26 -27.19 -27.40
C THR A 178 4.62 -28.23 -26.50
N ARG A 179 5.27 -29.38 -26.39
CA ARG A 179 4.90 -30.44 -25.43
C ARG A 179 5.67 -30.33 -24.12
N GLU A 180 6.73 -29.53 -24.10
CA GLU A 180 7.61 -29.33 -22.96
C GLU A 180 8.02 -27.86 -22.84
N ARG A 181 7.74 -27.28 -21.68
CA ARG A 181 8.16 -25.93 -21.29
C ARG A 181 8.20 -25.83 -19.78
N MET A 182 8.86 -24.80 -19.27
CA MET A 182 8.68 -24.38 -17.89
C MET A 182 7.25 -23.87 -17.65
N LEU A 183 6.77 -24.05 -16.42
CA LEU A 183 5.56 -23.41 -15.92
C LEU A 183 5.89 -22.72 -14.60
N ALA A 184 5.77 -21.40 -14.59
CA ALA A 184 5.92 -20.59 -13.39
C ALA A 184 4.70 -19.67 -13.20
N THR A 185 4.31 -19.45 -11.96
CA THR A 185 3.14 -18.63 -11.60
C THR A 185 3.29 -18.08 -10.19
N GLU A 186 2.64 -16.94 -9.92
CA GLU A 186 2.38 -16.46 -8.57
C GLU A 186 0.88 -16.64 -8.28
N VAL A 187 0.53 -17.71 -7.57
CA VAL A 187 -0.87 -18.07 -7.33
C VAL A 187 -1.49 -17.09 -6.35
N THR A 188 -2.60 -16.49 -6.77
CA THR A 188 -3.55 -15.82 -5.88
C THR A 188 -4.82 -16.66 -5.82
N ALA A 189 -5.21 -17.12 -4.63
CA ALA A 189 -6.45 -17.87 -4.45
C ALA A 189 -7.30 -17.26 -3.33
N SER A 190 -8.62 -17.32 -3.51
CA SER A 190 -9.61 -16.81 -2.57
C SER A 190 -10.77 -17.81 -2.49
N TRP A 191 -11.09 -18.30 -1.30
CA TRP A 191 -12.13 -19.30 -1.09
C TRP A 191 -13.12 -18.88 -0.01
N MET A 192 -14.39 -19.17 -0.26
CA MET A 192 -15.51 -18.81 0.60
C MET A 192 -16.03 -20.04 1.34
N TYR A 193 -16.18 -19.92 2.66
CA TYR A 193 -16.72 -21.01 3.48
C TYR A 193 -18.23 -21.14 3.36
N SER A 194 -18.73 -22.36 3.54
CA SER A 194 -20.15 -22.72 3.65
C SER A 194 -20.72 -22.35 5.03
N LEU A 195 -20.60 -21.09 5.43
CA LEU A 195 -21.14 -20.55 6.69
C LEU A 195 -22.36 -19.68 6.40
N GLU A 196 -23.43 -19.85 7.19
CA GLU A 196 -24.67 -19.07 7.00
C GLU A 196 -24.83 -17.97 8.06
N SER A 197 -24.36 -18.23 9.28
CA SER A 197 -24.52 -17.29 10.40
C SER A 197 -23.38 -17.39 11.41
N LEU A 198 -23.35 -16.46 12.36
CA LEU A 198 -22.37 -16.44 13.44
C LEU A 198 -22.37 -17.71 14.32
N SER A 199 -23.49 -18.42 14.44
CA SER A 199 -23.55 -19.69 15.18
C SER A 199 -23.00 -20.87 14.41
N SER A 200 -22.79 -20.73 13.09
CA SER A 200 -22.19 -21.75 12.23
C SER A 200 -20.66 -21.75 12.29
N VAL A 201 -20.04 -20.74 12.91
CA VAL A 201 -18.57 -20.66 13.02
C VAL A 201 -18.06 -21.84 13.85
N PRO A 202 -17.09 -22.62 13.33
CA PRO A 202 -16.54 -23.75 14.06
C PRO A 202 -15.96 -23.35 15.42
N SER A 203 -16.28 -24.10 16.47
CA SER A 203 -15.76 -23.87 17.82
C SER A 203 -14.31 -24.32 18.00
N LYS A 204 -13.74 -25.04 17.03
CA LYS A 204 -12.36 -25.51 17.07
C LYS A 204 -11.40 -24.30 17.00
N PRO A 205 -10.50 -24.12 17.98
CA PRO A 205 -9.48 -23.07 17.92
C PRO A 205 -8.61 -23.22 16.67
N PHE A 206 -8.21 -22.09 16.08
CA PHE A 206 -7.33 -22.04 14.90
C PHE A 206 -7.84 -22.77 13.66
N TYR A 207 -9.14 -23.10 13.59
CA TYR A 207 -9.75 -23.80 12.46
C TYR A 207 -9.40 -23.16 11.11
N PHE A 208 -9.50 -21.83 11.00
CA PHE A 208 -9.21 -21.13 9.75
C PHE A 208 -7.72 -21.12 9.41
N SER A 209 -6.83 -20.96 10.42
CA SER A 209 -5.38 -21.02 10.22
C SER A 209 -4.90 -22.39 9.76
N GLU A 210 -5.44 -23.46 10.34
CA GLU A 210 -5.19 -24.82 9.87
C GLU A 210 -5.72 -25.00 8.44
N ARG A 211 -6.93 -24.52 8.16
CA ARG A 211 -7.50 -24.65 6.82
C ARG A 211 -6.72 -23.90 5.75
N PHE A 212 -6.17 -22.73 6.08
CA PHE A 212 -5.26 -22.02 5.19
C PHE A 212 -4.05 -22.88 4.79
N LEU A 213 -3.41 -23.53 5.76
CA LEU A 213 -2.27 -24.42 5.52
C LEU A 213 -2.68 -25.65 4.69
N ASP A 214 -3.84 -26.24 4.99
CA ASP A 214 -4.38 -27.39 4.27
C ASP A 214 -4.70 -27.04 2.80
N VAL A 215 -5.34 -25.90 2.55
CA VAL A 215 -5.62 -25.42 1.19
C VAL A 215 -4.33 -25.14 0.45
N LYS A 216 -3.38 -24.40 1.05
CA LYS A 216 -2.05 -24.18 0.47
C LYS A 216 -1.40 -25.51 0.08
N LYS A 217 -1.43 -26.50 0.97
CA LYS A 217 -0.87 -27.83 0.71
C LYS A 217 -1.52 -28.49 -0.51
N VAL A 218 -2.85 -28.46 -0.62
CA VAL A 218 -3.55 -29.03 -1.78
C VAL A 218 -3.16 -28.31 -3.07
N LEU A 219 -3.10 -26.97 -3.07
CA LEU A 219 -2.68 -26.20 -4.24
C LEU A 219 -1.28 -26.60 -4.71
N VAL A 220 -0.32 -26.72 -3.78
CA VAL A 220 1.06 -27.13 -4.06
C VAL A 220 1.12 -28.57 -4.54
N ASP A 221 0.48 -29.51 -3.83
CA ASP A 221 0.45 -30.93 -4.18
C ASP A 221 -0.13 -31.14 -5.59
N THR A 222 -1.21 -30.43 -5.95
CA THR A 222 -1.83 -30.54 -7.28
C THR A 222 -0.97 -29.92 -8.39
N PHE A 223 -0.26 -28.83 -8.11
CA PHE A 223 0.62 -28.20 -9.11
C PHE A 223 1.83 -29.09 -9.48
N PHE A 224 2.44 -29.71 -8.47
CA PHE A 224 3.65 -30.54 -8.64
C PHE A 224 3.35 -32.01 -8.93
N GLY A 225 2.32 -32.59 -8.33
CA GLY A 225 2.06 -34.02 -8.38
C GLY A 225 3.05 -34.84 -7.54
N PRO A 226 3.16 -36.15 -7.79
CA PRO A 226 4.12 -37.02 -7.10
C PRO A 226 5.57 -36.51 -7.21
N PRO A 227 6.37 -36.50 -6.12
CA PRO A 227 7.71 -35.89 -6.14
C PRO A 227 8.71 -36.50 -7.13
N LYS A 228 8.51 -37.76 -7.55
CA LYS A 228 9.41 -38.45 -8.48
C LYS A 228 8.97 -38.29 -9.94
N GLU A 229 7.68 -38.41 -10.21
CA GLU A 229 7.13 -38.44 -11.56
C GLU A 229 6.63 -37.06 -12.05
N GLY A 230 6.19 -36.22 -11.13
CA GLY A 230 5.45 -34.99 -11.39
C GLY A 230 4.07 -35.23 -12.03
N VAL A 231 3.37 -34.14 -12.35
CA VAL A 231 2.11 -34.17 -13.11
C VAL A 231 2.19 -33.27 -14.35
N TYR A 232 1.73 -33.79 -15.48
CA TYR A 232 1.71 -33.06 -16.74
C TYR A 232 0.58 -32.01 -16.77
N SER A 233 0.93 -30.78 -17.15
CA SER A 233 -0.01 -29.68 -17.36
C SER A 233 -0.15 -29.39 -18.86
N PRO A 234 -1.32 -29.66 -19.49
CA PRO A 234 -1.53 -29.31 -20.89
C PRO A 234 -1.81 -27.82 -21.10
N SER A 235 -2.20 -27.11 -20.03
CA SER A 235 -2.43 -25.66 -20.02
C SER A 235 -2.55 -25.16 -18.58
N VAL A 236 -2.30 -23.86 -18.36
CA VAL A 236 -2.53 -23.22 -17.05
C VAL A 236 -3.99 -23.33 -16.64
N GLN A 237 -4.92 -23.21 -17.60
CA GLN A 237 -6.36 -23.36 -17.38
C GLN A 237 -6.70 -24.73 -16.76
N ARG A 238 -6.11 -25.82 -17.29
CA ARG A 238 -6.37 -27.16 -16.78
C ARG A 238 -5.84 -27.33 -15.36
N THR A 239 -4.59 -26.91 -15.10
CA THR A 239 -3.99 -27.00 -13.77
C THR A 239 -4.73 -26.12 -12.76
N LEU A 240 -5.15 -24.92 -13.14
CA LEU A 240 -5.97 -24.05 -12.30
C LEU A 240 -7.29 -24.73 -11.94
N TYR A 241 -7.99 -25.29 -12.93
CA TYR A 241 -9.23 -26.03 -12.70
C TYR A 241 -9.01 -27.24 -11.77
N GLU A 242 -7.97 -28.04 -11.99
CA GLU A 242 -7.65 -29.20 -11.13
C GLU A 242 -7.31 -28.79 -9.70
N MET A 243 -6.59 -27.69 -9.50
CA MET A 243 -6.31 -27.12 -8.17
C MET A 243 -7.61 -26.71 -7.46
N ALA A 244 -8.48 -25.98 -8.16
CA ALA A 244 -9.78 -25.57 -7.64
C ALA A 244 -10.67 -26.78 -7.29
N GLU A 245 -10.74 -27.76 -8.20
CA GLU A 245 -11.50 -28.99 -8.05
C GLU A 245 -10.97 -29.83 -6.90
N ALA A 246 -9.66 -29.94 -6.72
CA ALA A 246 -9.04 -30.67 -5.62
C ALA A 246 -9.35 -30.03 -4.25
N VAL A 247 -9.30 -28.70 -4.16
CA VAL A 247 -9.69 -27.96 -2.95
C VAL A 247 -11.15 -28.23 -2.61
N LEU A 248 -12.06 -28.07 -3.59
CA LEU A 248 -13.48 -28.37 -3.39
C LEU A 248 -13.71 -29.88 -3.13
N GLY A 249 -12.95 -30.79 -3.72
CA GLY A 249 -13.09 -32.21 -3.45
C GLY A 249 -12.73 -32.58 -2.00
N ARG A 250 -11.68 -31.94 -1.47
CA ARG A 250 -11.13 -32.27 -0.15
C ARG A 250 -11.80 -31.53 1.02
N PHE A 251 -12.41 -30.38 0.75
CA PHE A 251 -12.92 -29.48 1.79
C PHE A 251 -14.42 -29.18 1.58
N PRO A 252 -15.33 -29.97 2.19
CA PRO A 252 -16.80 -29.80 2.07
C PRO A 252 -17.31 -28.45 2.58
N ASP A 253 -16.64 -27.91 3.58
CA ASP A 253 -16.85 -26.61 4.21
C ASP A 253 -16.41 -25.43 3.32
N VAL A 254 -15.74 -25.66 2.20
CA VAL A 254 -15.49 -24.64 1.16
C VAL A 254 -16.60 -24.71 0.10
N SER A 255 -17.27 -23.57 -0.11
CA SER A 255 -18.40 -23.43 -1.04
C SER A 255 -17.98 -23.02 -2.46
N SER A 256 -16.95 -22.18 -2.55
CA SER A 256 -16.37 -21.73 -3.82
C SER A 256 -14.91 -21.33 -3.65
N ILE A 257 -14.16 -21.39 -4.72
CA ILE A 257 -12.77 -20.91 -4.81
C ILE A 257 -12.57 -20.18 -6.14
N GLN A 258 -11.87 -19.05 -6.08
CA GLN A 258 -11.37 -18.30 -7.22
C GLN A 258 -9.85 -18.38 -7.22
N LEU A 259 -9.25 -18.61 -8.38
CA LEU A 259 -7.80 -18.53 -8.57
C LEU A 259 -7.45 -17.58 -9.70
N LYS A 260 -6.31 -16.91 -9.54
CA LYS A 260 -5.59 -16.16 -10.53
C LYS A 260 -4.17 -16.69 -10.61
N MET A 261 -3.74 -17.06 -11.81
CA MET A 261 -2.43 -17.65 -12.10
C MET A 261 -1.82 -16.95 -13.31
N PRO A 262 -0.96 -15.92 -13.10
CA PRO A 262 -0.17 -15.36 -14.18
C PRO A 262 0.85 -16.40 -14.66
N ASN A 263 1.01 -16.53 -15.97
CA ASN A 263 2.02 -17.39 -16.57
C ASN A 263 3.34 -16.61 -16.72
N ILE A 264 4.22 -16.77 -15.74
CA ILE A 264 5.54 -16.15 -15.71
C ILE A 264 6.42 -16.90 -16.73
N HIS A 265 6.96 -16.17 -17.70
CA HIS A 265 7.60 -16.78 -18.85
C HIS A 265 9.09 -16.98 -18.62
N PHE A 266 9.56 -18.19 -18.89
CA PHE A 266 10.98 -18.53 -19.01
C PHE A 266 11.22 -18.92 -20.47
N LEU A 267 11.76 -18.00 -21.25
CA LEU A 267 11.96 -18.17 -22.70
C LEU A 267 13.34 -18.77 -22.98
N PRO A 268 13.46 -19.88 -23.72
CA PRO A 268 14.76 -20.43 -24.07
C PRO A 268 15.63 -19.39 -24.80
N VAL A 269 16.88 -19.24 -24.36
CA VAL A 269 17.83 -18.32 -25.01
C VAL A 269 18.35 -18.96 -26.29
N ASN A 270 18.19 -18.29 -27.43
CA ASN A 270 18.73 -18.73 -28.70
C ASN A 270 19.63 -17.65 -29.32
N LEU A 271 20.95 -17.90 -29.33
CA LEU A 271 21.97 -17.02 -29.90
C LEU A 271 22.50 -17.60 -31.22
N SER A 272 21.69 -17.56 -32.27
CA SER A 272 22.14 -17.89 -33.63
C SER A 272 22.58 -16.63 -34.39
N ASN A 273 23.80 -16.61 -34.93
CA ASN A 273 24.23 -15.58 -35.88
C ASN A 273 24.25 -16.17 -37.31
N LYS A 274 24.04 -15.33 -38.33
CA LYS A 274 23.83 -15.78 -39.74
C LYS A 274 24.98 -16.61 -40.33
N GLU A 275 26.15 -16.63 -39.71
CA GLU A 275 27.35 -17.25 -40.28
C GLU A 275 27.99 -18.34 -39.38
N ASN A 276 27.53 -18.54 -38.14
CA ASN A 276 27.93 -19.68 -37.29
C ASN A 276 27.05 -19.78 -36.03
N VAL A 277 26.77 -21.01 -35.57
CA VAL A 277 26.24 -21.28 -34.22
C VAL A 277 27.41 -21.15 -33.24
N ILE A 278 27.40 -20.11 -32.40
CA ILE A 278 28.48 -19.88 -31.42
C ILE A 278 28.42 -20.96 -30.32
N VAL A 279 27.21 -21.22 -29.80
CA VAL A 279 26.90 -22.27 -28.82
C VAL A 279 25.48 -22.76 -29.07
N GLN A 280 25.25 -24.07 -29.00
CA GLN A 280 23.93 -24.66 -29.05
C GLN A 280 23.38 -24.80 -27.62
N PHE A 281 22.43 -23.93 -27.25
CA PHE A 281 21.70 -24.04 -25.99
C PHE A 281 20.65 -25.14 -26.12
N LYS A 282 20.67 -26.14 -25.22
CA LYS A 282 19.76 -27.29 -25.23
C LYS A 282 18.63 -27.09 -24.22
N ASP A 283 17.98 -25.94 -24.28
CA ASP A 283 16.90 -25.58 -23.36
C ASP A 283 17.31 -25.67 -21.87
N ASP A 284 18.54 -25.27 -21.57
CA ASP A 284 19.14 -25.23 -20.21
C ASP A 284 19.31 -23.79 -19.68
N VAL A 285 19.27 -22.79 -20.58
CA VAL A 285 19.35 -21.37 -20.25
C VAL A 285 18.09 -20.65 -20.72
N TYR A 286 17.45 -19.93 -19.79
CA TYR A 286 16.17 -19.26 -20.02
C TYR A 286 16.26 -17.79 -19.62
N LEU A 287 15.57 -16.93 -20.37
CA LEU A 287 15.28 -15.55 -19.98
C LEU A 287 14.01 -15.53 -19.14
N PRO A 288 14.09 -15.26 -17.82
CA PRO A 288 12.91 -14.98 -17.01
C PRO A 288 12.32 -13.64 -17.45
N THR A 289 10.99 -13.58 -17.62
CA THR A 289 10.25 -12.37 -17.94
C THR A 289 9.00 -12.31 -17.07
N ASP A 290 8.88 -11.23 -16.31
CA ASP A 290 7.70 -10.84 -15.54
C ASP A 290 6.70 -10.06 -16.41
N GLU A 291 7.19 -9.34 -17.42
CA GLU A 291 6.36 -8.57 -18.35
C GLU A 291 6.72 -8.79 -19.85
N PRO A 292 5.71 -8.91 -20.74
CA PRO A 292 4.30 -9.17 -20.44
C PRO A 292 4.08 -10.63 -20.01
N HIS A 293 3.11 -10.88 -19.13
CA HIS A 293 2.69 -12.23 -18.74
C HIS A 293 1.24 -12.52 -19.16
N GLY A 294 0.94 -13.78 -19.48
CA GLY A 294 -0.44 -14.23 -19.63
C GLY A 294 -1.15 -14.25 -18.27
N THR A 295 -2.41 -13.83 -18.18
CA THR A 295 -3.20 -13.93 -16.94
C THR A 295 -4.36 -14.89 -17.13
N ILE A 296 -4.43 -15.92 -16.28
CA ILE A 296 -5.50 -16.92 -16.30
C ILE A 296 -6.25 -16.83 -14.96
N GLU A 297 -7.58 -16.72 -15.03
CA GLU A 297 -8.45 -16.62 -13.87
C GLU A 297 -9.66 -17.55 -14.03
N ALA A 298 -10.06 -18.23 -12.97
CA ALA A 298 -11.33 -18.95 -12.94
C ALA A 298 -11.91 -19.03 -11.53
N SER A 299 -13.23 -19.20 -11.45
CA SER A 299 -13.96 -19.40 -10.20
C SER A 299 -14.78 -20.67 -10.30
N LEU A 300 -14.64 -21.57 -9.32
CA LEU A 300 -15.46 -22.77 -9.18
C LEU A 300 -16.31 -22.65 -7.92
N SER A 301 -17.56 -23.06 -8.02
CA SER A 301 -18.51 -23.08 -6.90
C SER A 301 -19.35 -24.33 -6.93
N ARG A 302 -19.73 -24.84 -5.76
CA ARG A 302 -20.68 -25.96 -5.69
C ARG A 302 -22.05 -25.50 -6.19
N VAL A 303 -22.65 -26.31 -7.05
CA VAL A 303 -24.06 -26.13 -7.41
C VAL A 303 -24.90 -26.51 -6.19
N ARG A 304 -25.57 -25.54 -5.57
CA ARG A 304 -26.60 -25.85 -4.57
C ARG A 304 -27.75 -26.52 -5.31
N SER A 305 -27.97 -27.81 -5.08
CA SER A 305 -29.22 -28.45 -5.49
C SER A 305 -30.35 -27.77 -4.71
N LYS A 306 -31.09 -26.89 -5.38
CA LYS A 306 -32.47 -26.66 -4.97
C LYS A 306 -33.16 -28.01 -5.12
N ILE A 307 -33.45 -28.67 -4.00
CA ILE A 307 -34.56 -29.63 -3.97
C ILE A 307 -35.78 -28.78 -4.29
N SER A 308 -36.09 -28.70 -5.57
CA SER A 308 -37.32 -28.12 -6.08
C SER A 308 -38.25 -29.31 -6.24
N ASN A 309 -39.26 -29.38 -5.37
CA ASN A 309 -40.50 -30.03 -5.74
C ASN A 309 -40.95 -29.41 -7.07
N GLY A 310 -41.36 -30.29 -7.97
CA GLY A 310 -41.43 -30.04 -9.39
C GLY A 310 -42.35 -28.88 -9.78
N ASP A 311 -42.05 -28.29 -10.93
CA ASP A 311 -42.98 -28.39 -12.04
C ASP A 311 -42.26 -28.19 -13.37
N ALA A 312 -42.74 -28.92 -14.37
CA ALA A 312 -42.20 -28.98 -15.72
C ALA A 312 -42.59 -27.74 -16.54
N SER A 313 -41.70 -27.28 -17.42
CA SER A 313 -42.06 -26.72 -18.73
C SER A 313 -40.81 -26.45 -19.59
N GLN A 314 -41.05 -26.48 -20.89
CA GLN A 314 -40.17 -26.92 -21.97
C GLN A 314 -39.33 -25.80 -22.64
N HIS A 315 -38.28 -26.26 -23.33
CA HIS A 315 -37.70 -25.77 -24.60
C HIS A 315 -37.56 -24.27 -24.90
N SER A 316 -36.35 -23.84 -25.29
CA SER A 316 -35.92 -23.76 -26.71
C SER A 316 -34.47 -23.26 -26.85
N LYS A 317 -33.72 -23.90 -27.77
CA LYS A 317 -32.38 -23.50 -28.25
C LYS A 317 -32.48 -22.36 -29.27
N GLU A 318 -31.48 -21.50 -29.37
CA GLU A 318 -31.11 -20.90 -30.66
C GLU A 318 -29.63 -20.45 -30.71
N GLU A 319 -29.07 -20.57 -31.92
CA GLU A 319 -27.64 -20.59 -32.25
C GLU A 319 -27.04 -19.22 -32.67
N SER A 320 -25.71 -19.19 -32.54
CA SER A 320 -24.70 -18.24 -33.01
C SER A 320 -24.74 -17.80 -34.49
N LYS A 321 -24.35 -16.54 -34.76
CA LYS A 321 -23.91 -16.06 -36.09
C LYS A 321 -22.55 -15.34 -36.05
N LYS A 322 -21.66 -15.75 -36.97
CA LYS A 322 -20.33 -15.20 -37.30
C LYS A 322 -20.41 -13.89 -38.10
N CYS A 323 -19.34 -13.10 -38.08
CA CYS A 323 -19.00 -12.15 -39.15
C CYS A 323 -17.48 -12.09 -39.41
N THR A 324 -17.14 -11.90 -40.69
CA THR A 324 -15.84 -11.99 -41.38
C THR A 324 -15.09 -10.63 -41.49
N PRO A 325 -13.81 -10.60 -41.91
CA PRO A 325 -12.86 -9.49 -41.65
C PRO A 325 -12.59 -8.52 -42.81
N ILE A 326 -11.99 -7.37 -42.50
CA ILE A 326 -11.52 -6.29 -43.43
C ILE A 326 -9.97 -6.19 -43.41
N PRO A 327 -9.27 -5.81 -44.51
CA PRO A 327 -7.87 -6.16 -44.77
C PRO A 327 -6.79 -5.16 -44.35
N ASN A 328 -5.55 -5.66 -44.44
CA ASN A 328 -4.27 -5.15 -43.94
C ASN A 328 -3.75 -3.83 -44.55
N GLY A 329 -3.05 -3.05 -43.73
CA GLY A 329 -2.09 -2.03 -44.15
C GLY A 329 -0.70 -2.31 -43.56
N ASN A 330 0.29 -2.50 -44.44
CA ASN A 330 1.72 -2.73 -44.14
C ASN A 330 2.42 -1.43 -43.72
N LEU A 331 3.21 -1.45 -42.64
CA LEU A 331 4.31 -0.49 -42.42
C LEU A 331 5.49 -1.16 -41.69
N LYS A 332 6.62 -1.25 -42.39
CA LYS A 332 7.93 -1.73 -41.91
C LYS A 332 8.49 -0.76 -40.85
N LYS A 333 8.96 -1.24 -39.70
CA LYS A 333 9.92 -0.51 -38.84
C LYS A 333 11.01 -1.42 -38.27
N LYS A 334 12.22 -0.85 -38.24
CA LYS A 334 13.54 -1.47 -37.98
C LYS A 334 13.66 -2.01 -36.55
N ARG A 335 14.42 -3.12 -36.40
CA ARG A 335 14.76 -3.73 -35.10
C ARG A 335 15.72 -2.82 -34.33
N SER A 336 15.39 -2.55 -33.06
CA SER A 336 16.27 -1.97 -32.05
C SER A 336 16.85 -3.13 -31.24
N TYR A 337 18.18 -3.14 -31.07
CA TYR A 337 18.85 -4.10 -30.21
C TYR A 337 18.81 -3.58 -28.77
N ALA A 338 18.45 -4.44 -27.83
CA ALA A 338 18.53 -4.18 -26.40
C ALA A 338 19.76 -4.91 -25.86
N GLN A 339 20.58 -4.21 -25.10
CA GLN A 339 21.73 -4.75 -24.40
C GLN A 339 21.23 -5.50 -23.16
N LEU A 340 21.65 -6.75 -22.97
CA LEU A 340 21.25 -7.57 -21.82
C LEU A 340 22.44 -7.78 -20.87
N HIS A 341 22.17 -7.76 -19.57
CA HIS A 341 23.13 -8.04 -18.50
C HIS A 341 23.02 -9.50 -18.06
N LEU A 342 24.17 -10.11 -17.71
CA LEU A 342 24.27 -11.51 -17.25
C LEU A 342 24.20 -11.57 -15.72
N ASP A 343 23.30 -12.39 -15.18
CA ASP A 343 23.18 -12.68 -13.74
C ASP A 343 24.06 -13.88 -13.35
N LEU A 344 24.98 -13.66 -12.41
CA LEU A 344 25.92 -14.66 -11.89
C LEU A 344 25.76 -14.87 -10.37
N GLY A 345 24.60 -14.56 -9.78
CA GLY A 345 24.30 -14.86 -8.38
C GLY A 345 24.85 -13.86 -7.37
N GLN A 346 24.81 -12.57 -7.70
CA GLN A 346 25.20 -11.49 -6.78
C GLN A 346 24.00 -11.07 -5.91
N SER A 347 24.22 -10.86 -4.61
CA SER A 347 23.18 -10.50 -3.62
C SER A 347 22.56 -9.11 -3.79
N ASP A 348 22.98 -8.33 -4.79
CA ASP A 348 22.54 -6.95 -5.09
C ASP A 348 21.59 -6.86 -6.31
N PHE A 349 21.05 -8.01 -6.76
CA PHE A 349 20.12 -8.09 -7.91
C PHE A 349 18.63 -8.01 -7.49
N LEU A 350 18.35 -7.73 -6.21
CA LEU A 350 16.99 -7.54 -5.69
C LEU A 350 16.55 -6.08 -5.86
N LEU A 351 15.24 -5.84 -5.97
CA LEU A 351 14.61 -4.49 -5.99
C LEU A 351 15.33 -3.54 -5.00
N HIS A 352 16.18 -2.68 -5.53
CA HIS A 352 16.97 -1.73 -4.76
C HIS A 352 16.09 -0.56 -4.40
N THR A 353 15.91 -0.31 -3.11
CA THR A 353 15.26 0.92 -2.64
C THR A 353 16.29 2.03 -2.60
N CYS A 354 16.19 3.01 -3.50
CA CYS A 354 17.09 4.16 -3.50
C CYS A 354 17.06 4.85 -2.12
N SER A 355 18.20 4.95 -1.45
CA SER A 355 18.32 5.58 -0.12
C SER A 355 17.99 7.08 -0.10
N VAL A 356 17.95 7.72 -1.28
CA VAL A 356 17.66 9.16 -1.43
C VAL A 356 16.20 9.41 -1.78
N CYS A 357 15.65 8.71 -2.79
CA CYS A 357 14.29 8.96 -3.28
C CYS A 357 13.24 7.93 -2.87
N GLY A 358 13.65 6.83 -2.22
CA GLY A 358 12.77 5.75 -1.77
C GLY A 358 12.16 4.90 -2.89
N PHE A 359 12.45 5.21 -4.16
CA PHE A 359 11.96 4.47 -5.31
C PHE A 359 12.66 3.10 -5.38
N MET A 360 11.87 2.05 -5.59
CA MET A 360 12.37 0.69 -5.78
C MET A 360 12.62 0.44 -7.26
N TYR A 361 13.81 -0.01 -7.63
CA TYR A 361 14.17 -0.34 -9.01
C TYR A 361 15.15 -1.51 -9.05
N ALA A 362 15.15 -2.28 -10.13
CA ALA A 362 16.17 -3.31 -10.34
C ALA A 362 17.51 -2.66 -10.75
N CYS A 363 18.56 -2.85 -9.94
CA CYS A 363 19.91 -2.41 -10.28
C CYS A 363 20.45 -3.29 -11.43
N GLY A 364 20.91 -2.68 -12.53
CA GLY A 364 21.37 -3.41 -13.72
C GLY A 364 20.33 -3.63 -14.83
N ASP A 365 19.05 -3.32 -14.62
CA ASP A 365 18.08 -3.22 -15.72
C ASP A 365 18.07 -1.79 -16.28
N GLU A 366 18.40 -1.61 -17.56
CA GLU A 366 18.52 -0.27 -18.16
C GLU A 366 17.17 0.47 -18.19
N GLY A 367 16.05 -0.24 -18.27
CA GLY A 367 14.71 0.31 -18.27
C GLY A 367 14.35 0.87 -16.90
N ASP A 368 14.48 0.05 -15.87
CA ASP A 368 14.25 0.39 -14.46
C ASP A 368 15.23 1.42 -13.96
N GLU A 369 16.51 1.31 -14.31
CA GLU A 369 17.48 2.34 -13.99
C GLU A 369 17.16 3.65 -14.70
N LYS A 370 16.65 3.62 -15.92
CA LYS A 370 16.23 4.83 -16.62
C LYS A 370 14.99 5.44 -15.97
N VAL A 371 13.99 4.63 -15.62
CA VAL A 371 12.79 5.06 -14.90
C VAL A 371 13.18 5.63 -13.54
N HIS A 372 14.05 4.95 -12.79
CA HIS A 372 14.61 5.45 -11.54
C HIS A 372 15.42 6.73 -11.76
N LYS A 373 16.31 6.82 -12.76
CA LYS A 373 17.08 8.04 -13.04
C LYS A 373 16.15 9.21 -13.36
N GLU A 374 15.11 8.99 -14.15
CA GLU A 374 14.10 10.00 -14.46
C GLU A 374 13.29 10.40 -13.22
N PHE A 375 12.81 9.42 -12.46
CA PHE A 375 12.07 9.62 -11.23
C PHE A 375 12.90 10.32 -10.16
N HIS A 376 14.10 9.84 -9.88
CA HIS A 376 15.08 10.40 -8.96
C HIS A 376 15.42 11.84 -9.33
N LYS A 377 15.58 12.12 -10.63
CA LYS A 377 15.80 13.48 -11.12
C LYS A 377 14.59 14.38 -10.83
N ASP A 378 13.38 13.91 -11.10
CA ASP A 378 12.14 14.65 -10.82
C ASP A 378 11.91 14.82 -9.31
N TYR A 379 12.19 13.81 -8.50
CA TYR A 379 12.13 13.87 -7.03
C TYR A 379 13.11 14.90 -6.50
N MET A 380 14.39 14.81 -6.87
CA MET A 380 15.45 15.69 -6.36
C MET A 380 15.31 17.13 -6.83
N HIS A 381 14.94 17.37 -8.10
CA HIS A 381 15.00 18.68 -8.75
C HIS A 381 13.64 19.27 -9.13
N GLY A 382 12.54 18.56 -8.85
CA GLY A 382 11.18 18.98 -9.22
C GLY A 382 10.75 18.47 -10.60
N ILE A 383 9.45 18.44 -10.85
CA ILE A 383 8.86 17.81 -12.04
C ILE A 383 8.99 18.70 -13.27
N GLN A 384 9.33 18.12 -14.43
CA GLN A 384 9.49 18.88 -15.66
C GLN A 384 8.20 19.63 -16.09
N PHE A 385 8.37 20.92 -16.40
CA PHE A 385 7.30 21.84 -16.72
C PHE A 385 7.72 22.81 -17.82
N LYS A 386 7.14 22.67 -19.02
CA LYS A 386 7.47 23.48 -20.19
C LYS A 386 6.68 24.80 -20.27
N GLY A 387 5.82 25.04 -19.29
CA GLY A 387 4.89 26.17 -19.29
C GLY A 387 3.53 25.87 -19.90
N TRP A 388 2.56 26.74 -19.63
CA TRP A 388 1.24 26.79 -20.25
C TRP A 388 1.01 28.15 -20.90
N ASN A 389 0.11 28.21 -21.89
CA ASN A 389 -0.20 29.49 -22.55
C ASN A 389 -0.98 30.45 -21.65
N ASN A 390 -1.81 29.92 -20.74
CA ASN A 390 -2.66 30.70 -19.82
C ASN A 390 -2.30 30.37 -18.36
N GLU A 391 -1.08 30.70 -17.94
CA GLU A 391 -0.64 30.54 -16.55
C GLU A 391 -1.20 31.67 -15.67
N ARG A 392 -1.81 31.30 -14.54
CA ARG A 392 -2.23 32.25 -13.50
C ARG A 392 -1.06 32.49 -12.55
N VAL A 393 -0.18 33.42 -12.90
CA VAL A 393 1.01 33.76 -12.11
C VAL A 393 0.62 34.66 -10.92
N VAL A 394 1.07 34.29 -9.72
CA VAL A 394 0.93 35.12 -8.52
C VAL A 394 2.15 36.05 -8.44
N ASN A 395 1.90 37.36 -8.57
CA ASN A 395 2.95 38.37 -8.52
C ASN A 395 3.45 38.56 -7.09
N LEU A 396 4.71 38.23 -6.83
CA LEU A 396 5.38 38.40 -5.54
C LEU A 396 6.42 39.54 -5.62
N PRO A 397 6.60 40.35 -4.56
CA PRO A 397 7.55 41.48 -4.59
C PRO A 397 9.03 41.10 -4.67
N SER A 398 9.40 39.85 -4.33
CA SER A 398 10.77 39.48 -3.96
C SER A 398 11.34 38.23 -4.65
N THR A 399 10.70 37.70 -5.69
CA THR A 399 11.19 36.48 -6.36
C THR A 399 12.21 36.81 -7.46
N THR A 400 13.51 36.74 -7.16
CA THR A 400 14.58 36.95 -8.16
C THR A 400 14.90 35.72 -9.00
N ALA A 401 14.37 34.52 -8.68
CA ALA A 401 14.79 33.27 -9.33
C ALA A 401 13.67 32.39 -9.92
N GLY A 402 12.39 32.64 -9.62
CA GLY A 402 11.28 31.77 -10.05
C GLY A 402 9.93 32.47 -10.03
N ARG A 403 8.87 31.75 -10.43
CA ARG A 403 7.48 32.26 -10.42
C ARG A 403 6.52 31.26 -9.76
N VAL A 404 5.45 31.74 -9.14
CA VAL A 404 4.40 30.89 -8.56
C VAL A 404 3.17 30.91 -9.45
N ILE A 405 2.62 29.75 -9.75
CA ILE A 405 1.39 29.59 -10.53
C ILE A 405 0.30 29.03 -9.63
N LEU A 406 -0.89 29.62 -9.68
CA LEU A 406 -2.08 29.14 -8.98
C LEU A 406 -2.96 28.30 -9.92
N VAL A 407 -3.30 27.09 -9.51
CA VAL A 407 -4.22 26.18 -10.21
C VAL A 407 -5.47 25.96 -9.37
N LEU A 408 -6.64 26.09 -10.00
CA LEU A 408 -7.97 25.88 -9.41
C LEU A 408 -8.68 24.66 -10.01
N ASP A 409 -9.71 24.16 -9.33
CA ASP A 409 -10.49 22.99 -9.79
C ASP A 409 -11.18 23.21 -11.17
N GLY A 410 -11.52 24.46 -11.48
CA GLY A 410 -12.10 24.85 -12.77
C GLY A 410 -11.11 24.96 -13.94
N ASP A 411 -9.81 24.83 -13.70
CA ASP A 411 -8.79 24.97 -14.76
C ASP A 411 -8.78 23.77 -15.73
N PRO A 412 -8.19 23.92 -16.94
CA PRO A 412 -8.19 22.88 -17.97
C PRO A 412 -7.70 21.51 -17.48
N PRO A 413 -8.21 20.39 -18.02
CA PRO A 413 -7.81 19.04 -17.62
C PRO A 413 -6.30 18.77 -17.67
N ALA A 414 -5.58 19.44 -18.57
CA ALA A 414 -4.13 19.36 -18.66
C ALA A 414 -3.41 19.92 -17.41
N HIS A 415 -3.95 21.00 -16.82
CA HIS A 415 -3.40 21.60 -15.60
C HIS A 415 -3.64 20.66 -14.41
N LYS A 416 -4.87 20.15 -14.30
CA LYS A 416 -5.25 19.18 -13.26
C LYS A 416 -4.43 17.90 -13.32
N LYS A 417 -4.20 17.35 -14.53
CA LYS A 417 -3.35 16.17 -14.71
C LYS A 417 -1.89 16.41 -14.30
N LYS A 418 -1.37 17.62 -14.51
CA LYS A 418 -0.02 17.98 -14.05
C LYS A 418 0.03 18.14 -12.53
N VAL A 419 -0.98 18.80 -11.93
CA VAL A 419 -1.12 18.92 -10.47
C VAL A 419 -1.20 17.54 -9.82
N GLN A 420 -2.00 16.63 -10.38
CA GLN A 420 -2.09 15.23 -9.93
C GLN A 420 -0.70 14.58 -9.85
N LYS A 421 0.12 14.69 -10.91
CA LYS A 421 1.49 14.15 -10.91
C LYS A 421 2.37 14.75 -9.80
N VAL A 422 2.21 16.05 -9.50
CA VAL A 422 2.97 16.73 -8.44
C VAL A 422 2.49 16.30 -7.06
N VAL A 423 1.18 16.17 -6.89
CA VAL A 423 0.55 15.70 -5.66
C VAL A 423 0.97 14.26 -5.36
N GLU A 424 0.99 13.37 -6.35
CA GLU A 424 1.47 11.98 -6.16
C GLU A 424 2.92 11.94 -5.65
N MET A 425 3.80 12.79 -6.20
CA MET A 425 5.19 12.92 -5.73
C MET A 425 5.27 13.43 -4.29
N MET A 426 4.38 14.35 -3.94
CA MET A 426 4.29 14.96 -2.63
C MET A 426 3.68 14.02 -1.57
N GLU A 427 2.66 13.24 -1.92
CA GLU A 427 2.06 12.20 -1.08
C GLU A 427 3.09 11.10 -0.75
N MET A 428 3.91 10.72 -1.73
CA MET A 428 5.01 9.77 -1.52
C MET A 428 6.05 10.31 -0.53
N ASP A 429 6.46 11.58 -0.64
CA ASP A 429 7.53 12.17 0.19
C ASP A 429 7.05 12.55 1.60
N LEU A 430 5.79 12.98 1.74
CA LEU A 430 5.22 13.39 3.03
C LEU A 430 4.46 12.26 3.75
N GLY A 431 4.19 11.13 3.07
CA GLY A 431 3.42 10.01 3.61
C GLY A 431 1.95 10.35 3.92
N SER A 432 1.36 11.31 3.20
CA SER A 432 0.00 11.84 3.43
C SER A 432 -1.03 11.27 2.43
N GLU A 433 -2.28 11.06 2.85
CA GLU A 433 -3.36 10.52 2.00
C GLU A 433 -4.25 11.64 1.39
N CYS A 434 -4.51 11.54 0.08
CA CYS A 434 -5.59 12.18 -0.70
C CYS A 434 -5.71 13.71 -0.58
N LEU A 435 -4.74 14.43 -1.18
CA LEU A 435 -4.71 15.90 -1.21
C LEU A 435 -5.67 16.57 -2.24
N ILE A 436 -6.61 15.83 -2.85
CA ILE A 436 -7.43 16.33 -3.98
C ILE A 436 -8.93 16.13 -3.71
N HIS A 437 -9.51 17.10 -3.00
CA HIS A 437 -10.95 17.34 -2.88
C HIS A 437 -11.31 18.66 -3.60
N LYS A 438 -12.61 18.84 -3.91
CA LYS A 438 -13.17 19.85 -4.83
C LYS A 438 -13.01 21.34 -4.44
N LEU A 439 -12.25 21.69 -3.39
CA LEU A 439 -12.14 23.09 -2.91
C LEU A 439 -10.71 23.58 -2.68
N TYR A 440 -9.69 22.89 -3.21
CA TYR A 440 -8.30 23.25 -2.99
C TYR A 440 -7.74 24.25 -3.99
N LYS A 441 -6.96 25.21 -3.48
CA LYS A 441 -6.10 26.10 -4.26
C LYS A 441 -4.68 25.54 -4.26
N VAL A 442 -4.16 25.20 -5.43
CA VAL A 442 -2.83 24.59 -5.57
C VAL A 442 -1.84 25.60 -6.11
N TYR A 443 -0.74 25.79 -5.41
CA TYR A 443 0.33 26.73 -5.77
C TYR A 443 1.57 25.96 -6.19
N LEU A 444 2.06 26.20 -7.40
CA LEU A 444 3.23 25.55 -7.97
C LEU A 444 4.37 26.56 -8.11
N TYR A 445 5.52 26.30 -7.49
CA TYR A 445 6.72 27.11 -7.66
C TYR A 445 7.53 26.60 -8.85
N ILE A 446 7.67 27.43 -9.88
CA ILE A 446 8.43 27.11 -11.09
C ILE A 446 9.83 27.71 -11.00
N LEU A 447 10.83 26.84 -11.10
CA LEU A 447 12.25 27.19 -11.11
C LEU A 447 12.92 26.45 -12.26
N HIS A 448 13.56 27.17 -13.19
CA HIS A 448 14.27 26.60 -14.35
C HIS A 448 13.46 25.52 -15.12
N GLN A 449 12.20 25.82 -15.48
CA GLN A 449 11.31 24.89 -16.19
C GLN A 449 11.02 23.57 -15.45
N ARG A 450 11.08 23.61 -14.11
CA ARG A 450 10.67 22.52 -13.22
C ARG A 450 9.75 23.06 -12.13
N ILE A 451 8.76 22.27 -11.75
CA ILE A 451 7.93 22.48 -10.57
C ILE A 451 8.75 22.04 -9.36
N ALA A 452 9.38 23.00 -8.71
CA ALA A 452 10.34 22.80 -7.63
C ALA A 452 9.69 22.83 -6.23
N GLY A 453 8.43 23.26 -6.15
CA GLY A 453 7.64 23.21 -4.93
C GLY A 453 6.14 23.23 -5.23
N CYS A 454 5.37 22.72 -4.28
CA CYS A 454 3.91 22.62 -4.34
C CYS A 454 3.33 22.96 -2.97
N LEU A 455 2.24 23.72 -2.93
CA LEU A 455 1.47 23.99 -1.72
C LEU A 455 -0.01 23.83 -2.03
N VAL A 456 -0.70 23.03 -1.20
CA VAL A 456 -2.14 22.82 -1.26
C VAL A 456 -2.79 23.60 -0.12
N ALA A 457 -3.69 24.52 -0.45
CA ALA A 457 -4.37 25.38 0.51
C ALA A 457 -5.89 25.21 0.44
N GLU A 458 -6.55 25.33 1.60
CA GLU A 458 -8.00 25.17 1.74
C GLU A 458 -8.61 26.24 2.65
N PRO A 459 -9.90 26.60 2.45
CA PRO A 459 -10.56 27.55 3.34
C PRO A 459 -10.89 26.88 4.67
N ILE A 460 -10.56 27.53 5.78
CA ILE A 460 -10.90 27.07 7.13
C ILE A 460 -11.65 28.17 7.88
N LYS A 461 -12.33 27.80 8.97
CA LYS A 461 -13.03 28.75 9.86
C LYS A 461 -12.31 28.93 11.19
N VAL A 462 -11.68 27.86 11.68
CA VAL A 462 -11.08 27.79 13.01
C VAL A 462 -9.74 27.06 12.95
N ALA A 463 -8.83 27.46 13.83
CA ALA A 463 -7.57 26.77 14.09
C ALA A 463 -7.24 26.84 15.59
N TYR A 464 -6.21 26.13 16.01
CA TYR A 464 -5.80 25.99 17.40
C TYR A 464 -4.33 26.35 17.54
N ARG A 465 -3.96 26.97 18.65
CA ARG A 465 -2.57 27.32 18.91
C ARG A 465 -1.78 26.07 19.30
N VAL A 466 -0.60 25.91 18.72
CA VAL A 466 0.34 24.85 19.11
C VAL A 466 1.12 25.29 20.35
N LEU A 467 1.13 24.45 21.39
CA LEU A 467 1.93 24.65 22.61
C LEU A 467 3.27 23.90 22.49
N SER A 468 4.38 24.64 22.51
CA SER A 468 5.71 24.07 22.71
C SER A 468 5.99 23.95 24.21
N ASN A 469 6.40 22.77 24.71
CA ASN A 469 6.87 22.59 26.09
C ASN A 469 8.13 23.44 26.34
N SER A 470 7.95 24.68 26.77
CA SER A 470 9.03 25.54 27.25
C SER A 470 8.63 26.40 28.46
N GLU A 471 7.40 26.31 28.96
CA GLU A 471 6.98 27.14 30.09
C GLU A 471 6.26 26.32 31.16
N ALA A 472 7.00 26.00 32.23
CA ALA A 472 6.44 25.66 33.53
C ALA A 472 7.27 26.37 34.64
N PRO A 473 6.64 26.74 35.77
CA PRO A 473 7.04 27.91 36.57
C PRO A 473 8.18 27.67 37.57
N LYS A 474 8.85 28.78 37.91
CA LYS A 474 10.02 28.91 38.79
C LYS A 474 9.78 28.34 40.20
N SER A 475 10.75 27.56 40.69
CA SER A 475 10.91 27.18 42.10
C SER A 475 12.40 27.19 42.49
N ILE A 476 12.64 27.33 43.78
CA ILE A 476 13.71 28.08 44.45
C ILE A 476 14.88 27.17 44.88
N LYS A 477 16.09 27.76 44.82
CA LYS A 477 17.42 27.45 45.40
C LYS A 477 17.61 26.21 46.31
N GLY A 478 18.78 25.54 46.12
CA GLY A 478 19.48 24.79 47.19
C GLY A 478 20.65 23.87 46.79
N THR A 479 21.86 24.43 46.69
CA THR A 479 23.21 23.94 47.11
C THR A 479 23.71 22.47 46.97
N ASN A 480 24.80 22.34 46.17
CA ASN A 480 26.11 21.65 46.31
C ASN A 480 26.31 20.29 47.02
N ALA A 481 26.97 19.32 46.35
CA ALA A 481 28.37 18.88 46.60
C ALA A 481 28.81 17.58 45.83
N ASN A 482 29.93 17.70 45.10
CA ASN A 482 31.12 16.82 44.91
C ASN A 482 31.11 15.30 44.63
N ASP A 483 31.92 14.96 43.59
CA ASP A 483 32.89 13.84 43.40
C ASP A 483 32.37 12.39 43.29
N ASN A 484 32.94 11.43 42.54
CA ASN A 484 34.16 11.29 41.74
C ASN A 484 34.03 9.96 40.92
N GLY A 485 34.83 9.72 39.88
CA GLY A 485 35.15 8.34 39.44
C GLY A 485 34.95 7.95 37.96
N SER A 486 36.06 7.73 37.27
CA SER A 486 36.25 7.22 35.91
C SER A 486 36.14 5.69 35.78
N ASN A 487 35.65 5.15 34.65
CA ASN A 487 36.47 4.46 33.63
C ASN A 487 35.66 3.63 32.60
N SER A 488 36.26 3.60 31.40
CA SER A 488 35.96 2.81 30.21
C SER A 488 36.04 1.29 30.41
N SER A 489 35.27 0.51 29.65
CA SER A 489 35.58 -0.91 29.42
C SER A 489 35.32 -1.37 27.98
N THR A 490 36.35 -2.04 27.45
CA THR A 490 36.48 -2.78 26.19
C THR A 490 35.52 -3.98 26.16
N LEU A 491 34.93 -4.30 25.00
CA LEU A 491 34.08 -5.49 24.82
C LEU A 491 34.88 -6.64 24.19
N GLN A 492 34.82 -7.81 24.84
CA GLN A 492 35.50 -9.03 24.42
C GLN A 492 34.48 -10.11 24.07
N PHE A 493 34.67 -10.83 22.95
CA PHE A 493 33.85 -11.98 22.58
C PHE A 493 34.76 -13.13 22.13
N GLY A 494 34.92 -14.14 22.97
CA GLY A 494 35.91 -15.21 22.75
C GLY A 494 37.34 -14.67 22.63
N GLY A 495 38.15 -15.27 21.76
CA GLY A 495 39.57 -14.93 21.57
C GLY A 495 39.85 -13.64 20.77
N ILE A 496 38.86 -12.77 20.52
CA ILE A 496 39.04 -11.58 19.68
C ILE A 496 38.60 -10.31 20.44
N ASN A 497 39.47 -9.30 20.42
CA ASN A 497 39.28 -8.00 21.09
C ASN A 497 38.92 -6.93 20.06
N PHE A 498 37.82 -6.20 20.25
CA PHE A 498 37.48 -5.04 19.44
C PHE A 498 37.97 -3.75 20.10
N GLN A 499 38.87 -3.03 19.42
CA GLN A 499 39.22 -1.65 19.77
C GLN A 499 38.46 -0.70 18.83
N ARG A 500 37.65 0.17 19.43
CA ARG A 500 36.87 1.18 18.71
C ARG A 500 37.80 2.33 18.31
N GLU A 501 38.24 2.37 17.06
CA GLU A 501 38.96 3.51 16.52
C GLU A 501 37.97 4.58 16.05
N ALA A 502 37.85 5.67 16.79
CA ALA A 502 37.10 6.85 16.40
C ALA A 502 38.09 7.94 15.98
N VAL A 503 38.23 8.15 14.66
CA VAL A 503 38.99 9.29 14.13
C VAL A 503 38.20 10.57 14.41
N LYS A 504 38.70 11.35 15.38
CA LYS A 504 38.24 12.69 15.71
C LYS A 504 38.79 13.70 14.72
N ARG A 505 37.94 14.62 14.24
CA ARG A 505 38.30 16.04 14.24
C ARG A 505 37.38 16.78 15.20
N ALA A 506 38.06 17.54 16.06
CA ALA A 506 37.61 18.31 17.20
C ALA A 506 37.88 19.81 16.88
N PRO A 507 37.79 20.76 17.83
CA PRO A 507 36.65 21.07 18.71
C PRO A 507 36.48 22.59 18.91
N SER A 508 35.32 23.05 19.36
CA SER A 508 35.20 23.92 20.55
C SER A 508 33.73 23.88 20.99
N ALA A 509 33.40 23.04 21.97
CA ALA A 509 33.44 23.36 23.40
C ALA A 509 32.26 24.26 23.79
N ILE A 510 31.41 23.98 24.77
CA ILE A 510 31.37 23.15 25.99
C ILE A 510 29.95 23.48 26.54
N ASN A 511 29.09 22.65 27.14
CA ASN A 511 29.24 21.37 27.80
C ASN A 511 27.87 20.65 27.89
N SER A 512 28.01 19.34 28.06
CA SER A 512 27.11 18.29 28.59
C SER A 512 26.34 18.69 29.88
N VAL A 513 25.27 18.02 30.32
CA VAL A 513 25.10 16.57 30.60
C VAL A 513 23.62 16.17 30.63
N ALA A 514 23.40 14.92 30.18
CA ALA A 514 22.24 14.03 30.20
C ALA A 514 21.00 14.32 31.08
N LEU A 515 19.83 14.08 30.47
CA LEU A 515 18.84 13.19 31.05
C LEU A 515 18.26 12.29 29.94
N GLU A 516 18.03 11.03 30.32
CA GLU A 516 17.50 9.94 29.51
C GLU A 516 16.09 10.19 28.95
N GLU A 517 15.81 9.48 27.86
CA GLU A 517 14.49 9.03 27.40
C GLU A 517 13.27 9.95 27.64
N LYS A 518 12.85 10.71 26.62
CA LYS A 518 11.44 11.11 26.47
C LYS A 518 10.97 11.03 25.03
N HIS A 519 10.12 10.04 24.78
CA HIS A 519 8.94 10.06 23.94
C HIS A 519 8.81 11.21 22.93
N THR A 520 8.80 10.86 21.64
CA THR A 520 8.16 11.58 20.53
C THR A 520 6.86 12.25 21.01
N GLY A 521 6.92 13.57 21.23
CA GLY A 521 5.84 14.36 21.81
C GLY A 521 4.65 14.49 20.87
N ALA A 522 3.47 14.15 21.37
CA ALA A 522 2.20 14.56 20.78
C ALA A 522 2.13 16.10 20.76
N VAL A 523 1.68 16.67 19.64
CA VAL A 523 1.39 18.11 19.52
C VAL A 523 0.18 18.41 20.39
N PHE A 524 0.36 19.19 21.47
CA PHE A 524 -0.75 19.68 22.28
C PHE A 524 -1.33 20.93 21.62
N LEU A 525 -2.55 20.80 21.08
CA LEU A 525 -3.34 21.94 20.63
C LEU A 525 -4.07 22.54 21.85
N THR A 526 -4.14 23.86 21.93
CA THR A 526 -5.06 24.51 22.88
C THR A 526 -6.49 24.09 22.57
N ASN A 527 -7.33 23.87 23.59
CA ASN A 527 -8.77 23.64 23.38
C ASN A 527 -9.50 24.91 22.91
N GLU A 528 -8.85 26.07 22.98
CA GLU A 528 -9.37 27.34 22.51
C GLU A 528 -9.21 27.48 20.99
N ALA A 529 -10.33 27.54 20.29
CA ALA A 529 -10.39 27.75 18.85
C ALA A 529 -10.26 29.25 18.54
N VAL A 530 -9.35 29.59 17.63
CA VAL A 530 -9.18 30.95 17.11
C VAL A 530 -9.63 31.04 15.65
N PRO A 531 -10.22 32.15 15.20
CA PRO A 531 -10.57 32.35 13.81
C PRO A 531 -9.33 32.31 12.91
N ALA A 532 -9.38 31.50 11.85
CA ALA A 532 -8.37 31.44 10.79
C ALA A 532 -9.08 31.32 9.44
N ILE A 533 -8.42 31.72 8.35
CA ILE A 533 -9.05 31.82 7.03
C ILE A 533 -8.51 30.76 6.07
N CYS A 534 -7.21 30.48 6.14
CA CYS A 534 -6.53 29.62 5.17
C CYS A 534 -5.77 28.49 5.89
N GLY A 535 -6.13 27.25 5.57
CA GLY A 535 -5.42 26.05 5.97
C GLY A 535 -4.35 25.69 4.93
N ILE A 536 -3.12 25.51 5.39
CA ILE A 536 -2.03 24.89 4.62
C ILE A 536 -2.17 23.39 4.83
N ARG A 537 -2.83 22.73 3.88
CA ARG A 537 -3.08 21.29 3.91
C ARG A 537 -1.79 20.52 3.81
N ALA A 538 -0.94 20.91 2.86
CA ALA A 538 0.37 20.33 2.75
C ALA A 538 1.29 21.25 1.92
N ILE A 539 2.59 21.17 2.18
CA ILE A 539 3.61 21.91 1.47
C ILE A 539 4.82 21.02 1.20
N TRP A 540 5.31 21.07 -0.03
CA TRP A 540 6.42 20.27 -0.50
C TRP A 540 7.40 21.11 -1.32
N VAL A 541 8.70 20.83 -1.14
CA VAL A 541 9.79 21.43 -1.91
C VAL A 541 10.78 20.34 -2.26
N ALA A 542 11.20 20.29 -3.52
CA ALA A 542 12.16 19.32 -4.02
C ALA A 542 13.48 19.38 -3.20
N PRO A 543 14.07 18.24 -2.79
CA PRO A 543 15.20 18.19 -1.87
C PRO A 543 16.40 19.08 -2.24
N SER A 544 16.79 19.15 -3.53
CA SER A 544 17.97 19.93 -3.99
C SER A 544 17.83 21.45 -3.83
N VAL A 545 16.62 21.93 -3.57
CA VAL A 545 16.31 23.36 -3.44
C VAL A 545 15.60 23.69 -2.12
N ARG A 546 15.55 22.74 -1.17
CA ARG A 546 15.16 23.02 0.21
C ARG A 546 16.11 24.04 0.83
N ARG A 547 15.61 24.75 1.86
CA ARG A 547 16.35 25.81 2.57
C ARG A 547 16.74 27.03 1.71
N LYS A 548 16.24 27.14 0.48
CA LYS A 548 16.39 28.33 -0.40
C LYS A 548 15.14 29.22 -0.42
N GLN A 549 14.41 29.27 0.70
CA GLN A 549 13.19 30.09 0.89
C GLN A 549 12.00 29.83 -0.06
N ILE A 550 12.02 28.76 -0.87
CA ILE A 550 10.91 28.41 -1.78
C ILE A 550 9.60 28.18 -1.02
N ALA A 551 9.64 27.48 0.12
CA ALA A 551 8.46 27.24 0.95
C ALA A 551 7.85 28.56 1.48
N SER A 552 8.70 29.50 1.90
CA SER A 552 8.29 30.84 2.33
C SER A 552 7.63 31.61 1.18
N HIS A 553 8.19 31.55 -0.03
CA HIS A 553 7.58 32.17 -1.20
C HIS A 553 6.22 31.57 -1.57
N LEU A 554 6.04 30.25 -1.41
CA LEU A 554 4.74 29.60 -1.58
C LEU A 554 3.72 30.10 -0.54
N LEU A 555 4.14 30.26 0.73
CA LEU A 555 3.30 30.82 1.78
C LEU A 555 2.94 32.30 1.52
N ASP A 556 3.89 33.09 1.03
CA ASP A 556 3.64 34.48 0.62
C ASP A 556 2.65 34.55 -0.54
N ALA A 557 2.78 33.67 -1.54
CA ALA A 557 1.83 33.59 -2.67
C ALA A 557 0.41 33.27 -2.20
N VAL A 558 0.27 32.33 -1.26
CA VAL A 558 -1.01 32.02 -0.62
C VAL A 558 -1.56 33.27 0.06
N ARG A 559 -0.77 33.94 0.90
CA ARG A 559 -1.24 35.14 1.61
C ARG A 559 -1.72 36.22 0.67
N MET A 560 -1.08 36.39 -0.48
CA MET A 560 -1.40 37.44 -1.44
C MET A 560 -2.61 37.14 -2.34
N SER A 561 -2.95 35.87 -2.56
CA SER A 561 -3.94 35.50 -3.60
C SER A 561 -5.00 34.50 -3.16
N PHE A 562 -4.95 34.01 -1.91
CA PHE A 562 -5.94 33.10 -1.38
C PHE A 562 -7.31 33.78 -1.22
N CYS A 563 -7.36 35.04 -0.79
CA CYS A 563 -8.56 35.87 -0.79
C CYS A 563 -8.38 37.01 -1.81
N GLU A 564 -9.25 37.06 -2.81
CA GLU A 564 -9.16 38.07 -3.86
C GLU A 564 -9.29 39.48 -3.26
N GLY A 565 -8.30 40.35 -3.53
CA GLY A 565 -8.26 41.72 -3.02
C GLY A 565 -7.73 41.89 -1.58
N PHE A 566 -7.38 40.82 -0.86
CA PHE A 566 -6.89 40.91 0.53
C PHE A 566 -5.62 40.10 0.76
N VAL A 567 -4.62 40.73 1.38
CA VAL A 567 -3.42 40.03 1.85
C VAL A 567 -3.66 39.44 3.24
N LEU A 568 -3.59 38.11 3.36
CA LEU A 568 -3.76 37.43 4.64
C LEU A 568 -2.60 37.76 5.60
N LYS A 569 -2.95 38.02 6.86
CA LYS A 569 -1.98 38.12 7.97
C LYS A 569 -1.47 36.73 8.33
N SER A 570 -0.26 36.66 8.89
CA SER A 570 0.32 35.40 9.40
C SER A 570 -0.60 34.70 10.41
N SER A 571 -1.33 35.46 11.23
CA SER A 571 -2.31 34.94 12.20
C SER A 571 -3.57 34.32 11.57
N GLN A 572 -3.75 34.40 10.26
CA GLN A 572 -4.90 33.86 9.54
C GLN A 572 -4.56 32.57 8.77
N LEU A 573 -3.30 32.12 8.85
CA LEU A 573 -2.80 30.87 8.30
C LEU A 573 -2.71 29.81 9.39
N ALA A 574 -3.12 28.58 9.07
CA ALA A 574 -2.92 27.43 9.95
C ALA A 574 -2.41 26.21 9.18
N PHE A 575 -1.57 25.37 9.77
CA PHE A 575 -1.05 24.15 9.15
C PHE A 575 -1.84 22.92 9.59
N SER A 576 -2.16 21.97 8.70
CA SER A 576 -2.72 20.68 9.12
C SER A 576 -1.61 19.71 9.50
N ASP A 577 -1.73 19.07 10.67
CA ASP A 577 -0.88 17.98 11.16
C ASP A 577 0.60 18.07 10.73
N PRO A 578 1.33 19.11 11.16
CA PRO A 578 2.67 19.38 10.65
C PRO A 578 3.66 18.27 11.04
N THR A 579 4.40 17.76 10.05
CA THR A 579 5.60 16.93 10.29
C THR A 579 6.66 17.73 11.05
N SER A 580 7.73 17.08 11.54
CA SER A 580 8.87 17.80 12.18
C SER A 580 9.45 18.90 11.30
N SER A 581 9.56 18.66 9.98
CA SER A 581 9.98 19.65 9.00
C SER A 581 8.93 20.75 8.79
N GLY A 582 7.64 20.39 8.81
CA GLY A 582 6.52 21.35 8.76
C GLY A 582 6.50 22.29 9.96
N MET A 583 6.74 21.77 11.18
CA MET A 583 6.85 22.59 12.39
C MET A 583 8.04 23.54 12.30
N ALA A 584 9.21 23.06 11.87
CA ALA A 584 10.40 23.89 11.71
C ALA A 584 10.19 25.00 10.66
N LEU A 585 9.46 24.70 9.58
CA LEU A 585 9.06 25.70 8.58
C LEU A 585 8.11 26.74 9.19
N ALA A 586 7.04 26.32 9.86
CA ALA A 586 6.06 27.22 10.45
C ALA A 586 6.74 28.16 11.47
N CYS A 587 7.58 27.62 12.35
CA CYS A 587 8.30 28.43 13.33
C CYS A 587 9.27 29.41 12.67
N SER A 588 10.01 28.98 11.64
CA SER A 588 10.94 29.84 10.91
C SER A 588 10.25 30.91 10.08
N TYR A 589 9.05 30.63 9.53
CA TYR A 589 8.32 31.57 8.68
C TYR A 589 7.59 32.64 9.52
N PHE A 590 7.06 32.25 10.68
CA PHE A 590 6.38 33.18 11.58
C PHE A 590 7.29 33.85 12.62
N ASP A 591 8.57 33.47 12.66
CA ASP A 591 9.55 33.94 13.64
C ASP A 591 9.07 33.74 15.10
N THR A 592 8.46 32.59 15.37
CA THR A 592 7.90 32.25 16.69
C THR A 592 7.78 30.74 16.87
N SER A 593 7.86 30.25 18.09
CA SER A 593 7.57 28.84 18.43
C SER A 593 6.08 28.52 18.45
N SER A 594 5.20 29.55 18.38
CA SER A 594 3.75 29.39 18.48
C SER A 594 3.08 29.74 17.17
N PHE A 595 2.47 28.75 16.52
CA PHE A 595 1.72 28.92 15.27
C PHE A 595 0.36 28.22 15.36
N LEU A 596 -0.50 28.44 14.36
CA LEU A 596 -1.82 27.84 14.30
C LEU A 596 -1.80 26.52 13.53
N ALA A 597 -2.51 25.53 14.07
CA ALA A 597 -2.76 24.27 13.40
C ALA A 597 -4.26 23.93 13.41
N TYR A 598 -4.75 23.25 12.39
CA TYR A 598 -6.15 22.83 12.29
C TYR A 598 -6.23 21.33 12.01
N LYS A 599 -7.35 20.73 12.42
CA LYS A 599 -7.67 19.37 12.04
C LYS A 599 -8.34 19.44 10.67
N SER A 600 -7.76 18.80 9.68
CA SER A 600 -8.38 18.63 8.38
C SER A 600 -9.53 17.62 8.48
N ASP A 601 -10.65 17.92 7.82
CA ASP A 601 -11.81 17.03 7.74
C ASP A 601 -11.55 15.75 6.94
#